data_AF-A0A2Z4W8E7-F1
#
_entry.id   AF-A0A2Z4W8E7-F1
#
_cell.length_a   1.000
_cell.length_b   1.000
_cell.length_c   1.000
_cell.angle_alpha   90.00
_cell.angle_beta   90.00
_cell.angle_gamma   90.00
#
_symmetry.space_group_name_H-M   'P 1'
#
loop_
_entity.id
_entity.type
_entity.pdbx_description
1 polymer ?
#
loop_
_entity_poly.entity_id
_entity_poly.type
_entity_poly.pdbx_seq_one_letter_code
_entity_poly.pdbx_strand_id
1 'polypeptide(L)'
;MNISNKIYKYQLKIAQKVFSVYYAIFGAFLVSIIVATKILDRCNGEVNGVDLGAFITIFVLGLCSFKKPFYFSQGNNVSRKSFIIGTIKYGVVMTAILPFINIIISKALSIFTDSPNIFDLIYMLPENFQIYLNPALSDMKLYLLINYIWSFTIGLLIFMTGLTITMIYFRLNKIWQIMISVIPIMVLIIMKNFGYFTENTVIPVIMELLGFEPQNPYIGIITFIILSLVAMIIQLSLVRRATINKE
;
A
#
# COMPACT_ATOMS: atom_id res chain seq x y z
N MET A 1 -27.62 -11.20 9.12
CA MET A 1 -26.37 -10.43 8.88
C MET A 1 -25.22 -11.40 8.60
N ASN A 2 -24.62 -11.33 7.40
CA ASN A 2 -23.57 -12.27 6.96
C ASN A 2 -22.36 -12.26 7.91
N ILE A 3 -21.87 -13.42 8.34
CA ILE A 3 -20.77 -13.56 9.32
C ILE A 3 -19.50 -12.82 8.86
N SER A 4 -19.22 -12.83 7.55
CA SER A 4 -18.14 -12.04 6.94
C SER A 4 -18.23 -10.55 7.25
N ASN A 5 -19.44 -9.97 7.30
CA ASN A 5 -19.63 -8.56 7.61
C ASN A 5 -19.39 -8.25 9.10
N LYS A 6 -19.57 -9.22 10.00
CA LYS A 6 -19.21 -9.05 11.42
C LYS A 6 -17.69 -8.99 11.61
N ILE A 7 -16.95 -9.85 10.91
CA ILE A 7 -15.48 -9.87 10.93
C ILE A 7 -14.91 -8.57 10.36
N TYR A 8 -15.45 -8.12 9.23
CA TYR A 8 -15.14 -6.82 8.64
C TYR A 8 -15.29 -5.68 9.66
N LYS A 9 -16.45 -5.57 10.33
CA LYS A 9 -16.69 -4.51 11.34
C LYS A 9 -15.73 -4.61 12.52
N TYR A 10 -15.40 -5.83 12.95
CA TYR A 10 -14.45 -6.07 14.03
C TYR A 10 -13.05 -5.57 13.66
N GLN A 11 -12.55 -5.92 12.47
CA GLN A 11 -11.23 -5.49 12.01
C GLN A 11 -11.17 -3.98 11.77
N LEU A 12 -12.23 -3.37 11.23
CA LEU A 12 -12.33 -1.92 11.13
C LEU A 12 -12.17 -1.21 12.48
N LYS A 13 -12.82 -1.71 13.53
CA LYS A 13 -12.74 -1.09 14.86
C LYS A 13 -11.34 -1.15 15.45
N ILE A 14 -10.58 -2.21 15.16
CA ILE A 14 -9.17 -2.32 15.55
C ILE A 14 -8.33 -1.34 14.73
N ALA A 15 -8.55 -1.30 13.42
CA ALA A 15 -7.80 -0.45 12.50
C ALA A 15 -7.98 1.03 12.81
N GLN A 16 -9.19 1.45 13.18
CA GLN A 16 -9.48 2.84 13.57
C GLN A 16 -8.54 3.35 14.68
N LYS A 17 -8.21 2.50 15.67
CA LYS A 17 -7.25 2.87 16.71
C LYS A 17 -5.84 3.06 16.15
N VAL A 18 -5.41 2.16 15.26
CA VAL A 18 -4.10 2.26 14.59
C VAL A 18 -4.02 3.55 13.76
N PHE A 19 -5.08 3.89 13.03
CA PHE A 19 -5.14 5.14 12.26
C PHE A 19 -5.10 6.38 13.12
N SER A 20 -5.83 6.38 14.24
CA SER A 20 -5.81 7.52 15.16
C SER A 20 -4.40 7.80 15.66
N VAL A 21 -3.63 6.76 15.97
CA VAL A 21 -2.23 6.91 16.40
C VAL A 21 -1.35 7.38 15.24
N TYR A 22 -1.48 6.76 14.06
CA TYR A 22 -0.72 7.15 12.87
C TYR A 22 -0.91 8.63 12.52
N TYR A 23 -2.16 9.09 12.38
CA TYR A 23 -2.45 10.48 12.01
C TYR A 23 -2.12 11.48 13.12
N ALA A 24 -2.14 11.08 14.41
CA ALA A 24 -1.67 11.95 15.48
C ALA A 24 -0.16 12.21 15.39
N ILE A 25 0.63 11.17 15.19
CA ILE A 25 2.09 11.29 15.02
C ILE A 25 2.42 12.07 13.74
N PHE A 26 1.76 11.71 12.65
CA PHE A 26 1.95 12.37 11.36
C PHE A 26 1.56 13.84 11.39
N GLY A 27 0.44 14.19 12.04
CA GLY A 27 0.01 15.57 12.24
C GLY A 27 1.00 16.40 13.06
N ALA A 28 1.56 15.83 14.14
CA ALA A 28 2.59 16.51 14.92
C ALA A 28 3.85 16.79 14.09
N PHE A 29 4.26 15.82 13.25
CA PHE A 29 5.38 16.00 12.33
C PHE A 29 5.10 17.10 11.29
N LEU A 30 3.91 17.12 10.69
CA LEU A 30 3.53 18.17 9.74
C LEU A 30 3.54 19.57 10.37
N VAL A 31 2.97 19.72 11.57
CA VAL A 31 2.98 21.00 12.30
C VAL A 31 4.41 21.45 12.55
N SER A 32 5.30 20.54 12.96
CA SER A 32 6.71 20.88 13.20
C SER A 32 7.41 21.40 11.95
N ILE A 33 7.11 20.85 10.77
CA ILE A 33 7.67 21.31 9.50
C ILE A 33 7.12 22.70 9.14
N ILE A 34 5.81 22.89 9.25
CA ILE A 34 5.17 24.19 8.94
C ILE A 34 5.77 25.30 9.84
N VAL A 35 5.97 25.02 11.13
CA VAL A 35 6.60 25.98 12.05
C VAL A 35 8.04 26.29 11.63
N ALA A 36 8.82 25.25 11.29
CA ALA A 36 10.21 25.42 10.89
C ALA A 36 10.38 26.21 9.58
N THR A 37 9.50 25.99 8.60
CA THR A 37 9.58 26.61 7.28
C THR A 37 8.93 28.00 7.23
N LYS A 38 7.79 28.21 7.88
CA LYS A 38 7.02 29.47 7.77
C LYS A 38 7.19 30.45 8.91
N ILE A 39 7.42 29.97 10.13
CA ILE A 39 7.53 30.84 11.31
C ILE A 39 8.99 31.18 11.57
N LEU A 40 9.88 30.20 11.45
CA LEU A 40 11.29 30.37 11.75
C LEU A 40 12.14 30.76 10.53
N ASP A 41 11.60 30.61 9.31
CA ASP A 41 12.30 30.88 8.03
C ASP A 41 13.69 30.22 7.93
N ARG A 42 13.87 29.09 8.63
CA ARG A 42 15.18 28.44 8.76
C ARG A 42 15.50 27.48 7.63
N CYS A 43 14.48 26.98 6.93
CA CYS A 43 14.62 25.99 5.89
C CYS A 43 13.57 26.19 4.80
N ASN A 44 13.97 26.13 3.54
CA ASN A 44 13.08 25.79 2.43
C ASN A 44 12.91 24.26 2.44
N GLY A 45 11.97 23.77 3.22
CA GLY A 45 11.70 22.33 3.34
C GLY A 45 10.55 21.91 2.43
N GLU A 46 10.79 20.98 1.52
CA GLU A 46 9.72 20.27 0.79
C GLU A 46 9.19 19.11 1.65
N VAL A 47 7.87 18.91 1.64
CA VAL A 47 7.25 17.77 2.34
C VAL A 47 6.96 16.66 1.33
N ASN A 48 7.94 15.79 1.15
CA ASN A 48 7.84 14.63 0.27
C ASN A 48 7.55 13.36 1.10
N GLY A 49 6.73 12.44 0.56
CA GLY A 49 6.56 11.11 1.15
C GLY A 49 5.42 10.92 2.15
N VAL A 50 4.45 11.85 2.21
CA VAL A 50 3.19 11.67 2.97
C VAL A 50 2.47 10.36 2.59
N ASP A 51 2.50 10.02 1.30
CA ASP A 51 1.91 8.80 0.77
C ASP A 51 2.69 7.53 1.14
N LEU A 52 4.01 7.62 1.32
CA LEU A 52 4.83 6.48 1.72
C LEU A 52 4.43 6.01 3.13
N GLY A 53 4.22 6.96 4.05
CA GLY A 53 3.76 6.65 5.40
C GLY A 53 2.42 5.90 5.41
N ALA A 54 1.49 6.30 4.54
CA ALA A 54 0.18 5.64 4.42
C ALA A 54 0.33 4.24 3.83
N PHE A 55 1.15 4.06 2.80
CA PHE A 55 1.44 2.75 2.21
C PHE A 55 2.10 1.79 3.20
N ILE A 56 3.07 2.26 3.99
CA ILE A 56 3.67 1.47 5.07
C ILE A 56 2.62 1.08 6.11
N THR A 57 1.74 2.00 6.50
CA THR A 57 0.66 1.71 7.46
C THR A 57 -0.29 0.66 6.92
N ILE A 58 -0.69 0.75 5.66
CA ILE A 58 -1.50 -0.27 4.98
C ILE A 58 -0.80 -1.64 4.98
N PHE A 59 0.50 -1.66 4.69
CA PHE A 59 1.29 -2.90 4.71
C PHE A 59 1.28 -3.56 6.08
N VAL A 60 1.54 -2.79 7.14
CA VAL A 60 1.53 -3.27 8.54
C VAL A 60 0.14 -3.78 8.93
N LEU A 61 -0.92 -3.11 8.49
CA LEU A 61 -2.28 -3.60 8.70
C LEU A 61 -2.51 -4.94 8.01
N GLY A 62 -2.07 -5.10 6.76
CA GLY A 62 -2.08 -6.38 6.06
C GLY A 62 -1.36 -7.48 6.86
N LEU A 63 -0.16 -7.16 7.37
CA LEU A 63 0.63 -8.08 8.19
C LEU A 63 -0.06 -8.51 9.50
N CYS A 64 -0.80 -7.59 10.12
CA CYS A 64 -1.47 -7.85 11.40
C CYS A 64 -2.86 -8.50 11.26
N SER A 65 -3.42 -8.56 10.06
CA SER A 65 -4.84 -8.89 9.84
C SER A 65 -5.18 -10.39 9.87
N PHE A 66 -4.17 -11.28 9.91
CA PHE A 66 -4.41 -12.72 9.84
C PHE A 66 -4.36 -13.43 11.20
N LYS A 67 -3.18 -13.57 11.82
CA LYS A 67 -2.94 -14.55 12.90
C LYS A 67 -3.92 -14.45 14.08
N LYS A 68 -3.96 -13.31 14.80
CA LYS A 68 -4.82 -13.15 15.99
C LYS A 68 -6.32 -13.18 15.63
N PRO A 69 -6.80 -12.42 14.61
CA PRO A 69 -8.21 -12.46 14.21
C PRO A 69 -8.66 -13.84 13.71
N PHE A 70 -7.77 -14.60 13.08
CA PHE A 70 -8.06 -15.96 12.60
C PHE A 70 -8.35 -16.92 13.76
N TYR A 71 -7.46 -17.00 14.77
CA TYR A 71 -7.69 -17.85 15.94
C TYR A 71 -8.96 -17.48 16.70
N PHE A 72 -9.19 -16.17 16.90
CA PHE A 72 -10.44 -15.69 17.51
C PHE A 72 -11.67 -16.12 16.71
N SER A 73 -11.61 -16.04 15.38
CA SER A 73 -12.70 -16.46 14.51
C SER A 73 -12.91 -17.99 14.56
N GLN A 74 -11.85 -18.79 14.55
CA GLN A 74 -11.95 -20.24 14.67
C GLN A 74 -12.54 -20.67 16.03
N GLY A 75 -12.18 -19.98 17.12
CA GLY A 75 -12.77 -20.22 18.44
C GLY A 75 -14.27 -19.88 18.54
N ASN A 76 -14.80 -19.08 17.60
CA ASN A 76 -16.21 -18.72 17.52
C ASN A 76 -16.97 -19.47 16.41
N ASN A 77 -16.47 -20.64 15.97
CA ASN A 77 -17.07 -21.47 14.91
C ASN A 77 -17.30 -20.73 13.58
N VAL A 78 -16.48 -19.71 13.30
CA VAL A 78 -16.55 -18.97 12.03
C VAL A 78 -15.77 -19.73 10.96
N SER A 79 -16.43 -19.98 9.82
CA SER A 79 -15.77 -20.65 8.69
C SER A 79 -14.57 -19.85 8.18
N ARG A 80 -13.51 -20.57 7.79
CA ARG A 80 -12.28 -19.97 7.24
C ARG A 80 -12.54 -19.11 6.01
N LYS A 81 -13.48 -19.54 5.15
CA LYS A 81 -13.91 -18.81 3.95
C LYS A 81 -14.59 -17.49 4.34
N SER A 82 -15.47 -17.49 5.34
CA SER A 82 -16.11 -16.27 5.84
C SER A 82 -15.10 -15.30 6.44
N PHE A 83 -14.08 -15.82 7.13
CA PHE A 83 -12.98 -15.03 7.67
C PHE A 83 -12.20 -14.30 6.58
N ILE A 84 -11.63 -15.03 5.62
CA ILE A 84 -10.79 -14.41 4.59
C ILE A 84 -11.56 -13.43 3.71
N ILE A 85 -12.83 -13.72 3.37
CA ILE A 85 -13.67 -12.77 2.63
C ILE A 85 -13.93 -11.51 3.47
N GLY A 86 -14.14 -11.66 4.79
CA GLY A 86 -14.26 -10.51 5.70
C GLY A 86 -13.00 -9.66 5.76
N THR A 87 -11.84 -10.30 5.84
CA THR A 87 -10.52 -9.63 5.87
C THR A 87 -10.20 -8.93 4.55
N ILE A 88 -10.49 -9.55 3.39
CA ILE A 88 -10.32 -8.93 2.07
C ILE A 88 -11.21 -7.70 1.93
N LYS A 89 -12.49 -7.78 2.32
CA LYS A 89 -13.40 -6.63 2.31
C LYS A 89 -12.91 -5.50 3.19
N TYR A 90 -12.41 -5.82 4.38
CA TYR A 90 -11.78 -4.86 5.27
C TYR A 90 -10.58 -4.17 4.59
N GLY A 91 -9.69 -4.94 3.97
CA GLY A 91 -8.55 -4.41 3.21
C GLY A 91 -8.97 -3.42 2.13
N VAL A 92 -9.91 -3.81 1.26
CA VAL A 92 -10.44 -2.97 0.17
C VAL A 92 -11.00 -1.65 0.68
N VAL A 93 -11.78 -1.68 1.77
CA VAL A 93 -12.34 -0.46 2.36
C VAL A 93 -11.24 0.43 2.93
N MET A 94 -10.25 -0.16 3.62
CA MET A 94 -9.18 0.64 4.20
C MET A 94 -8.29 1.30 3.15
N THR A 95 -7.96 0.56 2.09
CA THR A 95 -7.13 1.08 1.00
C THR A 95 -7.86 2.09 0.14
N ALA A 96 -9.20 2.19 0.23
CA ALA A 96 -9.97 3.28 -0.38
C ALA A 96 -9.98 4.54 0.49
N ILE A 97 -10.17 4.40 1.82
CA ILE A 97 -10.28 5.54 2.73
C ILE A 97 -8.94 6.29 2.88
N LEU A 98 -7.83 5.56 3.00
CA LEU A 98 -6.51 6.13 3.28
C LEU A 98 -6.00 7.09 2.19
N PRO A 99 -5.95 6.69 0.90
CA PRO A 99 -5.58 7.60 -0.18
C PRO A 99 -6.49 8.82 -0.26
N PHE A 100 -7.79 8.68 0.01
CA PHE A 100 -8.70 9.81 0.02
C PHE A 100 -8.32 10.85 1.08
N ILE A 101 -8.05 10.41 2.32
CA ILE A 101 -7.59 11.29 3.39
C ILE A 101 -6.24 11.91 3.04
N ASN A 102 -5.31 11.12 2.51
CA ASN A 102 -3.98 11.60 2.14
C ASN A 102 -4.04 12.69 1.06
N ILE A 103 -4.84 12.53 0.01
CA ILE A 103 -5.00 13.56 -1.02
C ILE A 103 -5.53 14.86 -0.42
N ILE A 104 -6.49 14.78 0.51
CA ILE A 104 -6.98 15.98 1.23
C ILE A 104 -5.86 16.63 2.01
N ILE A 105 -5.05 15.86 2.74
CA ILE A 105 -3.92 16.39 3.51
C ILE A 105 -2.88 17.01 2.58
N SER A 106 -2.47 16.34 1.51
CA SER A 106 -1.49 16.87 0.55
C SER A 106 -1.97 18.15 -0.11
N LYS A 107 -3.28 18.26 -0.43
CA LYS A 107 -3.83 19.52 -0.95
C LYS A 107 -3.91 20.61 0.11
N ALA A 108 -4.23 20.29 1.37
CA ALA A 108 -4.16 21.25 2.46
C ALA A 108 -2.72 21.74 2.69
N LEU A 109 -1.73 20.85 2.60
CA LEU A 109 -0.30 21.18 2.73
C LEU A 109 0.21 22.03 1.58
N SER A 110 -0.25 21.79 0.35
CA SER A 110 0.13 22.57 -0.83
C SER A 110 -0.20 24.07 -0.74
N ILE A 111 -1.10 24.46 0.17
CA ILE A 111 -1.38 25.88 0.47
C ILE A 111 -0.18 26.54 1.18
N PHE A 112 0.56 25.77 1.97
CA PHE A 112 1.67 26.26 2.77
C PHE A 112 3.01 25.99 2.10
N THR A 113 3.22 24.78 1.58
CA THR A 113 4.52 24.30 1.09
C THR A 113 4.32 23.35 -0.09
N ASP A 114 5.23 23.36 -1.06
CA ASP A 114 5.24 22.37 -2.13
C ASP A 114 5.35 20.95 -1.56
N SER A 115 4.32 20.14 -1.84
CA SER A 115 4.20 18.77 -1.36
C SER A 115 3.75 17.87 -2.51
N PRO A 116 4.65 17.53 -3.45
CA PRO A 116 4.33 16.59 -4.52
C PRO A 116 4.01 15.21 -3.94
N ASN A 117 2.95 14.60 -4.45
CA ASN A 117 2.62 13.21 -4.11
C ASN A 117 3.56 12.25 -4.82
N ILE A 118 3.63 10.99 -4.36
CA ILE A 118 4.42 9.96 -5.09
C ILE A 118 3.94 9.81 -6.54
N PHE A 119 2.64 9.93 -6.75
CA PHE A 119 2.05 9.94 -8.09
C PHE A 119 2.69 11.03 -8.98
N ASP A 120 2.86 12.24 -8.42
CA ASP A 120 3.45 13.36 -9.14
C ASP A 120 4.94 13.09 -9.41
N LEU A 121 5.66 12.56 -8.42
CA LEU A 121 7.09 12.24 -8.57
C LEU A 121 7.37 11.18 -9.65
N ILE A 122 6.45 10.22 -9.82
CA ILE A 122 6.63 9.12 -10.77
C ILE A 122 6.17 9.52 -12.18
N TYR A 123 5.03 10.21 -12.31
CA TYR A 123 4.39 10.45 -13.60
C TYR A 123 4.42 11.91 -14.07
N MET A 124 4.88 12.86 -13.23
CA MET A 124 4.98 14.28 -13.52
C MET A 124 6.39 14.81 -13.23
N LEU A 125 7.35 14.51 -14.12
CA LEU A 125 8.69 15.10 -14.05
C LEU A 125 8.68 16.60 -14.43
N PRO A 126 9.49 17.46 -13.78
CA PRO A 126 9.43 18.93 -13.89
C PRO A 126 9.78 19.48 -15.28
N GLU A 127 10.61 18.81 -16.08
CA GLU A 127 10.95 19.27 -17.44
C GLU A 127 9.81 19.09 -18.46
N ASN A 128 8.80 18.27 -18.14
CA ASN A 128 7.67 17.96 -19.00
C ASN A 128 6.37 18.68 -18.59
N PHE A 129 6.43 19.58 -17.59
CA PHE A 129 5.26 20.22 -16.98
C PHE A 129 4.37 20.99 -17.97
N GLN A 130 4.90 21.38 -19.13
CA GLN A 130 4.14 22.10 -20.17
C GLN A 130 3.93 21.33 -21.48
N ILE A 131 4.69 20.27 -21.74
CA ILE A 131 4.74 19.64 -23.08
C ILE A 131 3.94 18.32 -23.13
N TYR A 132 3.79 17.63 -21.99
CA TYR A 132 3.09 16.34 -21.89
C TYR A 132 1.87 16.38 -20.99
N LEU A 133 1.21 17.54 -20.88
CA LEU A 133 -0.23 17.51 -20.68
C LEU A 133 -0.84 16.84 -21.91
N ASN A 134 -0.93 15.50 -21.84
CA ASN A 134 -1.96 14.78 -22.54
C ASN A 134 -3.25 15.58 -22.28
N PRO A 135 -3.93 16.16 -23.28
CA PRO A 135 -4.97 17.17 -23.05
C PRO A 135 -6.09 16.71 -22.11
N ALA A 136 -6.20 15.39 -21.86
CA ALA A 136 -7.03 14.78 -20.84
C ALA A 136 -6.73 15.23 -19.38
N LEU A 137 -5.47 15.42 -18.97
CA LEU A 137 -5.09 15.74 -17.57
C LEU A 137 -5.13 17.23 -17.23
N SER A 138 -5.49 18.09 -18.20
CA SER A 138 -5.66 19.52 -17.99
C SER A 138 -6.78 19.84 -16.99
N ASP A 139 -7.73 18.91 -16.83
CA ASP A 139 -8.78 18.99 -15.82
C ASP A 139 -8.29 18.54 -14.45
N MET A 140 -8.19 19.50 -13.51
CA MET A 140 -7.83 19.25 -12.09
C MET A 140 -8.64 18.11 -11.44
N LYS A 141 -9.91 17.96 -11.83
CA LYS A 141 -10.80 16.89 -11.34
C LYS A 141 -10.37 15.52 -11.84
N LEU A 142 -10.01 15.40 -13.12
CA LEU A 142 -9.58 14.13 -13.69
C LEU A 142 -8.23 13.71 -13.10
N TYR A 143 -7.31 14.66 -12.93
CA TYR A 143 -6.04 14.43 -12.25
C TYR A 143 -6.24 13.87 -10.82
N LEU A 144 -7.09 14.51 -10.00
CA LEU A 144 -7.35 14.06 -8.64
C LEU A 144 -7.97 12.64 -8.62
N LEU A 145 -8.86 12.36 -9.57
CA LEU A 145 -9.49 11.04 -9.70
C LEU A 145 -8.47 9.96 -10.08
N ILE A 146 -7.60 10.23 -11.06
CA ILE A 146 -6.56 9.29 -11.50
C ILE A 146 -5.55 9.04 -10.38
N ASN A 147 -5.07 10.09 -9.72
CA ASN A 147 -4.17 9.98 -8.56
C ASN A 147 -4.81 9.14 -7.44
N TYR A 148 -6.10 9.38 -7.15
CA TYR A 148 -6.85 8.57 -6.18
C TYR A 148 -6.94 7.09 -6.59
N ILE A 149 -7.31 6.79 -7.83
CA ILE A 149 -7.42 5.41 -8.33
C ILE A 149 -6.05 4.71 -8.31
N TRP A 150 -4.99 5.41 -8.71
CA TRP A 150 -3.63 4.89 -8.67
C TRP A 150 -3.20 4.57 -7.23
N SER A 151 -3.38 5.52 -6.31
CA SER A 151 -3.04 5.35 -4.89
C SER A 151 -3.88 4.26 -4.21
N PHE A 152 -5.15 4.11 -4.59
CA PHE A 152 -6.01 3.01 -4.16
C PHE A 152 -5.50 1.66 -4.62
N THR A 153 -5.13 1.52 -5.90
CA THR A 153 -4.74 0.22 -6.48
C THR A 153 -3.38 -0.25 -5.98
N ILE A 154 -2.40 0.65 -5.85
CA ILE A 154 -1.11 0.30 -5.23
C ILE A 154 -1.29 -0.02 -3.73
N GLY A 155 -2.11 0.74 -3.01
CA GLY A 155 -2.45 0.45 -1.61
C GLY A 155 -3.12 -0.91 -1.45
N LEU A 156 -4.03 -1.27 -2.36
CA LEU A 156 -4.67 -2.58 -2.40
C LEU A 156 -3.64 -3.69 -2.58
N LEU A 157 -2.71 -3.53 -3.53
CA LEU A 157 -1.64 -4.50 -3.75
C LEU A 157 -0.79 -4.67 -2.48
N ILE A 158 -0.38 -3.57 -1.86
CA ILE A 158 0.43 -3.57 -0.63
C ILE A 158 -0.30 -4.25 0.53
N PHE A 159 -1.60 -4.01 0.71
CA PHE A 159 -2.38 -4.72 1.72
C PHE A 159 -2.42 -6.23 1.44
N MET A 160 -2.67 -6.61 0.19
CA MET A 160 -2.79 -8.00 -0.21
C MET A 160 -1.45 -8.73 -0.12
N THR A 161 -0.32 -8.09 -0.42
CA THR A 161 1.00 -8.68 -0.23
C THR A 161 1.29 -8.90 1.26
N GLY A 162 1.06 -7.90 2.12
CA GLY A 162 1.22 -8.04 3.57
C GLY A 162 0.36 -9.16 4.17
N LEU A 163 -0.90 -9.27 3.73
CA LEU A 163 -1.79 -10.34 4.15
C LEU A 163 -1.28 -11.72 3.68
N THR A 164 -0.81 -11.81 2.43
CA THR A 164 -0.26 -13.06 1.85
C THR A 164 0.98 -13.52 2.59
N ILE A 165 1.93 -12.60 2.88
CA ILE A 165 3.15 -12.90 3.65
C ILE A 165 2.78 -13.51 5.01
N THR A 166 1.82 -12.92 5.71
CA THR A 166 1.41 -13.40 7.04
C THR A 166 0.78 -14.78 6.98
N MET A 167 -0.02 -15.07 5.94
CA MET A 167 -0.59 -16.39 5.75
C MET A 167 0.45 -17.45 5.39
N ILE A 168 1.49 -17.07 4.66
CA ILE A 168 2.63 -17.96 4.40
C ILE A 168 3.35 -18.23 5.73
N TYR A 169 3.70 -17.19 6.49
CA TYR A 169 4.41 -17.34 7.77
C TYR A 169 3.62 -18.15 8.79
N PHE A 170 2.30 -18.00 8.82
CA PHE A 170 1.41 -18.78 9.67
C PHE A 170 1.57 -20.29 9.49
N ARG A 171 1.95 -20.75 8.29
CA ARG A 171 2.10 -22.19 7.97
C ARG A 171 3.52 -22.71 8.16
N LEU A 172 4.47 -21.84 8.44
CA LEU A 172 5.88 -22.17 8.50
C LEU A 172 6.36 -22.23 9.94
N ASN A 173 7.22 -23.21 10.22
CA ASN A 173 7.96 -23.25 11.48
C ASN A 173 8.95 -22.08 11.52
N LYS A 174 9.41 -21.69 12.72
CA LYS A 174 10.31 -20.54 12.93
C LYS A 174 11.53 -20.53 12.00
N ILE A 175 12.13 -21.68 11.74
CA ILE A 175 13.30 -21.83 10.84
C ILE A 175 12.94 -21.40 9.40
N TRP A 176 11.81 -21.88 8.88
CA TRP A 176 11.37 -21.54 7.52
C TRP A 176 10.91 -20.08 7.40
N GLN A 177 10.37 -19.49 8.46
CA GLN A 177 10.08 -18.04 8.48
C GLN A 177 11.37 -17.23 8.34
N ILE A 178 12.43 -17.61 9.05
CA ILE A 178 13.74 -16.96 8.94
C ILE A 178 14.29 -17.13 7.52
N MET A 179 14.27 -18.34 6.96
CA MET A 179 14.77 -18.57 5.59
C MET A 179 14.04 -17.72 4.55
N ILE A 180 12.70 -17.62 4.60
CA ILE A 180 11.95 -16.79 3.66
C ILE A 180 12.24 -15.30 3.85
N SER A 181 12.49 -14.86 5.09
CA SER A 181 12.86 -13.46 5.37
C SER A 181 14.22 -13.08 4.78
N VAL A 182 15.10 -14.05 4.54
CA VAL A 182 16.43 -13.85 3.94
C VAL A 182 16.38 -13.80 2.41
N ILE A 183 15.36 -14.39 1.78
CA ILE A 183 15.21 -14.44 0.30
C ILE A 183 15.31 -13.04 -0.35
N PRO A 184 14.62 -11.99 0.12
CA PRO A 184 14.72 -10.66 -0.48
C PRO A 184 16.16 -10.13 -0.53
N ILE A 185 16.94 -10.35 0.54
CA ILE A 185 18.33 -9.91 0.63
C ILE A 185 19.19 -10.68 -0.38
N MET A 186 18.99 -12.00 -0.48
CA MET A 186 19.71 -12.84 -1.45
C MET A 186 19.40 -12.44 -2.89
N VAL A 187 18.13 -12.15 -3.20
CA VAL A 187 17.72 -11.68 -4.53
C VAL A 187 18.41 -10.36 -4.88
N LEU A 188 18.48 -9.39 -3.95
CA LEU A 188 19.17 -8.12 -4.19
C LEU A 188 20.67 -8.31 -4.48
N ILE A 189 21.33 -9.20 -3.75
CA ILE A 189 22.76 -9.52 -3.97
C ILE A 189 22.96 -10.15 -5.36
N ILE A 190 22.10 -11.10 -5.73
CA ILE A 190 22.15 -11.75 -7.04
C ILE A 190 21.90 -10.74 -8.15
N MET A 191 20.87 -9.90 -8.03
CA MET A 191 20.55 -8.86 -9.01
C MET A 191 21.75 -7.94 -9.24
N LYS A 192 22.41 -7.48 -8.15
CA LYS A 192 23.60 -6.64 -8.26
C LYS A 192 24.75 -7.32 -9.03
N ASN A 193 24.95 -8.62 -8.83
CA ASN A 193 26.01 -9.38 -9.51
C ASN A 193 25.72 -9.63 -10.99
N PHE A 194 24.44 -9.65 -11.39
CA PHE A 194 24.01 -9.75 -12.79
C PHE A 194 23.70 -8.38 -13.41
N GLY A 195 24.36 -7.32 -12.92
CA GLY A 195 24.10 -5.91 -13.24
C GLY A 195 23.70 -5.65 -14.69
N TYR A 196 24.48 -6.14 -15.67
CA TYR A 196 24.19 -5.94 -17.09
C TYR A 196 22.86 -6.55 -17.56
N PHE A 197 22.54 -7.77 -17.14
CA PHE A 197 21.26 -8.40 -17.50
C PHE A 197 20.11 -7.73 -16.75
N THR A 198 20.28 -7.45 -15.47
CA THR A 198 19.23 -6.82 -14.66
C THR A 198 18.90 -5.40 -15.10
N GLU A 199 19.91 -4.59 -15.46
CA GLU A 199 19.75 -3.20 -15.88
C GLU A 199 19.17 -3.09 -17.29
N ASN A 200 19.53 -3.99 -18.20
CA ASN A 200 19.10 -3.87 -19.60
C ASN A 200 17.87 -4.71 -19.97
N THR A 201 17.44 -5.65 -19.12
CA THR A 201 16.28 -6.51 -19.44
C THR A 201 15.23 -6.52 -18.33
N VAL A 202 15.62 -6.79 -17.08
CA VAL A 202 14.65 -6.97 -15.99
C VAL A 202 14.06 -5.64 -15.55
N ILE A 203 14.91 -4.64 -15.32
CA ILE A 203 14.47 -3.32 -14.86
C ILE A 203 13.56 -2.65 -15.90
N PRO A 204 13.91 -2.55 -17.20
CA PRO A 204 13.06 -1.89 -18.20
C PRO A 204 11.70 -2.56 -18.33
N VAL A 205 11.64 -3.90 -18.36
CA VAL A 205 10.37 -4.64 -18.39
C VAL A 205 9.52 -4.35 -17.15
N ILE A 206 10.12 -4.25 -15.96
CA ILE A 206 9.38 -3.86 -14.75
C ILE A 206 8.90 -2.41 -14.85
N MET A 207 9.76 -1.49 -15.30
CA MET A 207 9.40 -0.07 -15.45
C MET A 207 8.27 0.12 -16.47
N GLU A 208 8.27 -0.63 -17.56
CA GLU A 208 7.22 -0.63 -18.58
C GLU A 208 5.90 -1.19 -18.01
N LEU A 209 5.94 -2.33 -17.31
CA LEU A 209 4.76 -2.95 -16.69
C LEU A 209 4.15 -2.08 -15.58
N LEU A 210 4.97 -1.31 -14.87
CA LEU A 210 4.51 -0.35 -13.86
C LEU A 210 4.05 0.99 -14.47
N GLY A 211 4.27 1.17 -15.78
CA GLY A 211 3.92 2.38 -16.52
C GLY A 211 4.87 3.55 -16.31
N PHE A 212 6.05 3.33 -15.72
CA PHE A 212 7.02 4.39 -15.40
C PHE A 212 7.74 4.89 -16.66
N GLU A 213 8.28 3.99 -17.49
CA GLU A 213 8.89 4.34 -18.77
C GLU A 213 7.92 5.01 -19.76
N PRO A 214 6.72 4.45 -20.02
CA PRO A 214 5.74 5.11 -20.89
C PRO A 214 5.07 6.34 -20.24
N GLN A 215 5.44 6.71 -19.00
CA GLN A 215 4.84 7.78 -18.20
C GLN A 215 3.29 7.73 -18.20
N ASN A 216 2.75 6.51 -18.15
CA ASN A 216 1.33 6.27 -18.28
C ASN A 216 0.77 5.63 -17.00
N PRO A 217 0.02 6.40 -16.18
CA PRO A 217 -0.51 5.90 -14.91
C PRO A 217 -1.58 4.81 -15.08
N TYR A 218 -2.24 4.74 -16.24
CA TYR A 218 -3.26 3.71 -16.49
C TYR A 218 -2.67 2.30 -16.58
N ILE A 219 -1.45 2.17 -17.12
CA ILE A 219 -0.73 0.90 -17.18
C ILE A 219 -0.44 0.40 -15.76
N GLY A 220 0.08 1.28 -14.90
CA GLY A 220 0.32 0.97 -13.49
C GLY A 220 -0.94 0.54 -12.74
N ILE A 221 -2.05 1.27 -12.92
CA ILE A 221 -3.36 0.93 -12.34
C ILE A 221 -3.79 -0.50 -12.70
N ILE A 222 -3.73 -0.86 -13.99
CA ILE A 222 -4.13 -2.19 -14.47
C ILE A 222 -3.23 -3.26 -13.86
N THR A 223 -1.91 -3.06 -13.89
CA THR A 223 -0.93 -4.01 -13.33
C THR A 223 -1.16 -4.24 -11.84
N PHE A 224 -1.38 -3.18 -11.04
CA PHE A 224 -1.65 -3.31 -9.61
C PHE A 224 -2.96 -4.04 -9.31
N ILE A 225 -4.01 -3.84 -10.11
CA ILE A 225 -5.28 -4.56 -9.99
C ILE A 225 -5.05 -6.05 -10.26
N ILE A 226 -4.39 -6.40 -11.36
CA ILE A 226 -4.13 -7.79 -11.75
C ILE A 226 -3.34 -8.51 -10.65
N LEU A 227 -2.24 -7.90 -10.18
CA LEU A 227 -1.43 -8.47 -9.10
C LEU A 227 -2.21 -8.63 -7.79
N SER A 228 -3.07 -7.65 -7.46
CA SER A 228 -3.94 -7.73 -6.28
C SER A 228 -4.92 -8.90 -6.37
N LEU A 229 -5.53 -9.12 -7.54
CA LEU A 229 -6.45 -10.24 -7.78
C LEU A 229 -5.73 -11.59 -7.69
N VAL A 230 -4.54 -11.70 -8.29
CA VAL A 230 -3.70 -12.90 -8.19
C VAL A 230 -3.38 -13.19 -6.72
N ALA A 231 -2.99 -12.17 -5.95
CA ALA A 231 -2.77 -12.30 -4.51
C ALA A 231 -4.04 -12.81 -3.82
N MET A 232 -5.22 -12.20 -4.02
CA MET A 232 -6.47 -12.68 -3.42
C MET A 232 -6.78 -14.15 -3.73
N ILE A 233 -6.51 -14.62 -4.96
CA ILE A 233 -6.70 -16.03 -5.34
C ILE A 233 -5.75 -16.95 -4.57
N ILE A 234 -4.47 -16.57 -4.43
CA ILE A 234 -3.48 -17.29 -3.63
C ILE A 234 -3.94 -17.36 -2.17
N GLN A 235 -4.40 -16.25 -1.60
CA GLN A 235 -4.89 -16.17 -0.23
C GLN A 235 -6.08 -17.12 0.02
N LEU A 236 -7.07 -17.13 -0.89
CA LEU A 236 -8.21 -18.05 -0.83
C LEU A 236 -7.78 -19.52 -0.89
N SER A 237 -6.73 -19.83 -1.65
CA SER A 237 -6.16 -21.17 -1.77
C SER A 237 -5.40 -21.58 -0.51
N LEU A 238 -4.62 -20.67 0.08
CA LEU A 238 -3.87 -20.89 1.32
C LEU A 238 -4.78 -21.15 2.51
N VAL A 239 -5.88 -20.39 2.65
CA VAL A 239 -6.80 -20.49 3.79
C VAL A 239 -7.55 -21.83 3.83
N ARG A 240 -7.83 -22.45 2.68
CA ARG A 240 -8.44 -23.79 2.64
C ARG A 240 -7.56 -24.85 3.31
N ARG A 241 -6.24 -24.69 3.22
CA ARG A 241 -5.23 -25.64 3.71
C ARG A 241 -4.65 -25.26 5.08
N ALA A 242 -5.15 -24.21 5.74
CA ALA A 242 -4.63 -23.76 7.04
C ALA A 242 -5.07 -24.71 8.17
N THR A 243 -4.15 -25.51 8.74
CA THR A 243 -4.44 -26.33 9.92
C THR A 243 -4.47 -25.47 11.18
N ILE A 244 -5.36 -25.80 12.13
CA ILE A 244 -5.35 -25.17 13.46
C ILE A 244 -4.25 -25.87 14.25
N ASN A 245 -2.99 -25.52 13.99
CA ASN A 245 -1.93 -25.92 14.90
C ASN A 245 -2.02 -24.97 16.10
N LYS A 246 -2.47 -25.52 17.22
CA LYS A 246 -2.25 -24.93 18.54
C LYS A 246 -0.76 -25.09 18.83
N GLU A 247 -0.01 -24.01 18.67
CA GLU A 247 1.21 -23.80 19.47
C GLU A 247 0.80 -23.06 20.74
#